data_AF-A0A814LU00-F1
#
_entry.id   AF-A0A814LU00-F1
#
_cell.length_a   1.000
_cell.length_b   1.000
_cell.length_c   1.000
_cell.angle_alpha   90.00
_cell.angle_beta   90.00
_cell.angle_gamma   90.00
#
_symmetry.space_group_name_H-M   'P 1'
#
loop_
_entity.id
_entity.type
_entity.pdbx_description
1 polymer ?
#
loop_
_entity_poly.entity_id
_entity_poly.type
_entity_poly.pdbx_seq_one_letter_code
_entity_poly.pdbx_strand_id
1 'polypeptide(L)'
;MTMKFELLPNEIFIECFQYLNAADVFYSFDRLNYRFYTLIRTIPLRLNFEEFKKSKFNQFCQIILSDSELKHQIISLKLSNKGTRGQIKEFLSLFPLNEFINLRSLSLIDLKEENVEQLKPMLALISNLYYFSYTNSEHKTSAILSELSKSKLRILSIREFQYSTFILKEMSITALTISYCACYQLLGIFQYALTLKSSLSSGGYTYTYGLWQACTTYSTASNCGNINCPASGNDNGYCGRLMAGRAFMTLACIFSGIAAICLLVCGFVDEKISRILTIAGKVLAIVCVIMGIIGVATGGSAQQVFWQSYNQLNFTAGFGLGIVAIIINIVGFIVSLFVK
;
A
#
# COMPACT_ATOMS: atom_id res chain seq x y z
N MET A 1 -36.51 -19.50 36.31
CA MET A 1 -35.51 -20.53 35.93
C MET A 1 -34.17 -19.83 35.77
N THR A 2 -33.28 -19.96 36.74
CA THR A 2 -31.89 -19.49 36.61
C THR A 2 -31.13 -20.55 35.82
N MET A 3 -30.79 -20.26 34.57
CA MET A 3 -29.85 -21.10 33.82
C MET A 3 -28.50 -21.08 34.55
N LYS A 4 -28.01 -22.26 34.94
CA LYS A 4 -26.68 -22.38 35.51
C LYS A 4 -25.69 -22.41 34.36
N PHE A 5 -24.89 -21.35 34.23
CA PHE A 5 -23.84 -21.21 33.22
C PHE A 5 -22.95 -22.45 33.15
N GLU A 6 -22.62 -23.06 34.30
CA GLU A 6 -21.81 -24.27 34.42
C GLU A 6 -22.37 -25.53 33.75
N LEU A 7 -23.66 -25.53 33.38
CA LEU A 7 -24.30 -26.65 32.68
C LEU A 7 -24.17 -26.57 31.16
N LEU A 8 -23.66 -25.46 30.62
CA LEU A 8 -23.41 -25.35 29.17
C LEU A 8 -22.37 -26.40 28.73
N PRO A 9 -22.48 -26.99 27.53
CA PRO A 9 -21.49 -27.90 26.96
C PRO A 9 -20.11 -27.25 26.73
N ASN A 10 -19.05 -28.07 26.66
CA ASN A 10 -17.67 -27.57 26.48
C ASN A 10 -17.52 -26.81 25.15
N GLU A 11 -18.22 -27.27 24.12
CA GLU A 11 -18.20 -26.72 22.77
C GLU A 11 -18.63 -25.25 22.76
N ILE A 12 -19.64 -24.90 23.58
CA ILE A 12 -20.11 -23.52 23.71
C ILE A 12 -19.04 -22.65 24.36
N PHE A 13 -18.37 -23.13 25.40
CA PHE A 13 -17.27 -22.39 26.02
C PHE A 13 -16.08 -22.22 25.09
N ILE A 14 -15.69 -23.28 24.38
CA ILE A 14 -14.61 -23.23 23.39
C ILE A 14 -14.92 -22.17 22.35
N GLU A 15 -16.14 -22.15 21.81
CA GLU A 15 -16.57 -21.15 20.84
C GLU A 15 -16.51 -19.73 21.43
N CYS A 16 -17.04 -19.51 22.64
CA CYS A 16 -16.95 -18.21 23.31
C CYS A 16 -15.51 -17.77 23.54
N PHE A 17 -14.62 -18.68 23.95
CA PHE A 17 -13.22 -18.37 24.23
C PHE A 17 -12.44 -17.94 22.98
N GLN A 18 -12.87 -18.30 21.77
CA GLN A 18 -12.22 -17.82 20.53
C GLN A 18 -12.32 -16.30 20.35
N TYR A 19 -13.34 -15.66 20.93
CA TYR A 19 -13.56 -14.21 20.88
C TYR A 19 -12.86 -13.46 22.01
N LEU A 20 -12.30 -14.18 22.99
CA LEU A 20 -11.64 -13.61 24.15
C LEU A 20 -10.12 -13.72 24.02
N ASN A 21 -9.43 -12.80 24.70
CA ASN A 21 -7.99 -12.90 24.87
C ASN A 21 -7.68 -14.05 25.82
N ALA A 22 -6.75 -14.93 25.47
CA ALA A 22 -6.39 -16.07 26.31
C ALA A 22 -6.01 -15.63 27.74
N ALA A 23 -5.30 -14.51 27.91
CA ALA A 23 -4.99 -14.02 29.25
C ALA A 23 -6.24 -13.72 30.09
N ASP A 24 -7.28 -13.10 29.50
CA ASP A 24 -8.53 -12.84 30.21
C ASP A 24 -9.34 -14.12 30.48
N VAL A 25 -9.25 -15.13 29.60
CA VAL A 25 -9.83 -16.47 29.84
C VAL A 25 -9.19 -17.10 31.07
N PHE A 26 -7.86 -17.09 31.17
CA PHE A 26 -7.18 -17.62 32.36
C PHE A 26 -7.55 -16.85 33.62
N TYR A 27 -7.51 -15.52 33.61
CA TYR A 27 -7.89 -14.75 34.80
C TYR A 27 -9.33 -15.00 35.26
N SER A 28 -10.24 -15.28 34.32
CA SER A 28 -11.67 -15.41 34.63
C SER A 28 -12.07 -16.84 34.99
N PHE A 29 -11.41 -17.84 34.41
CA PHE A 29 -11.86 -19.23 34.47
C PHE A 29 -10.80 -20.21 35.00
N ASP A 30 -9.52 -19.84 35.07
CA ASP A 30 -8.50 -20.74 35.62
C ASP A 30 -8.79 -21.00 37.10
N ARG A 31 -8.72 -22.28 37.49
CA ARG A 31 -9.00 -22.77 38.86
C ARG A 31 -10.40 -22.47 39.39
N LEU A 32 -11.35 -22.03 38.56
CA LEU A 32 -12.73 -21.82 38.97
C LEU A 32 -13.40 -23.15 39.35
N ASN A 33 -13.20 -24.19 38.53
CA ASN A 33 -13.50 -25.57 38.85
C ASN A 33 -12.65 -26.52 37.98
N TYR A 34 -12.65 -27.81 38.31
CA TYR A 34 -11.85 -28.82 37.59
C TYR A 34 -12.16 -28.86 36.08
N ARG A 35 -13.44 -28.70 35.72
CA ARG A 35 -13.87 -28.72 34.32
C ARG A 35 -13.25 -27.58 33.53
N PHE A 36 -13.31 -26.33 34.02
CA PHE A 36 -12.69 -25.19 33.36
C PHE A 36 -11.17 -25.25 33.39
N TYR A 37 -10.59 -25.69 34.51
CA TYR A 37 -9.14 -25.88 34.64
C TYR A 37 -8.59 -26.80 33.53
N THR A 38 -9.25 -27.93 33.29
CA THR A 38 -8.88 -28.86 32.22
C THR A 38 -9.20 -28.28 30.85
N LEU A 39 -10.38 -27.67 30.67
CA LEU A 39 -10.82 -27.14 29.38
C LEU A 39 -9.84 -26.09 28.83
N ILE A 40 -9.45 -25.10 29.63
CA ILE A 40 -8.57 -24.01 29.18
C ILE A 40 -7.18 -24.53 28.79
N ARG A 41 -6.74 -25.66 29.35
CA ARG A 41 -5.46 -26.33 29.03
C ARG A 41 -5.53 -27.25 27.82
N THR A 42 -6.67 -27.37 27.15
CA THR A 42 -6.84 -28.20 25.95
C THR A 42 -7.06 -27.38 24.69
N ILE A 43 -7.36 -26.08 24.82
CA ILE A 43 -7.70 -25.22 23.70
C ILE A 43 -6.47 -24.48 23.16
N PRO A 44 -6.43 -24.16 21.86
CA PRO A 44 -5.40 -23.29 21.30
C PRO A 44 -5.53 -21.86 21.85
N LEU A 45 -4.43 -21.28 22.30
CA LEU A 45 -4.39 -19.96 22.91
C LEU A 45 -3.94 -18.88 21.92
N ARG A 46 -4.68 -17.77 21.92
CA ARG A 46 -4.36 -16.55 21.16
C ARG A 46 -4.11 -15.41 22.15
N LEU A 47 -2.87 -14.97 22.22
CA LEU A 47 -2.43 -13.92 23.13
C LEU A 47 -2.35 -12.59 22.41
N ASN A 48 -3.09 -11.61 22.91
CA ASN A 48 -3.01 -10.23 22.42
C ASN A 48 -2.61 -9.27 23.54
N PHE A 49 -1.35 -8.86 23.55
CA PHE A 49 -0.84 -7.97 24.56
C PHE A 49 -0.82 -6.48 24.14
N GLU A 50 -1.46 -6.12 23.03
CA GLU A 50 -1.43 -4.74 22.49
C GLU A 50 -1.94 -3.68 23.48
N GLU A 51 -3.05 -3.96 24.16
CA GLU A 51 -3.69 -3.04 25.11
C GLU A 51 -3.61 -3.54 26.56
N PHE A 52 -2.70 -4.49 26.83
CA PHE A 52 -2.60 -5.10 28.14
C PHE A 52 -1.88 -4.19 29.14
N LYS A 53 -2.48 -4.02 30.33
CA LYS A 53 -1.82 -3.35 31.46
C LYS A 53 -0.59 -4.16 31.88
N LYS A 54 0.53 -3.47 32.18
CA LYS A 54 1.78 -4.11 32.59
C LYS A 54 1.63 -5.12 33.73
N SER A 55 0.82 -4.82 34.76
CA SER A 55 0.59 -5.74 35.88
C SER A 55 -0.03 -7.07 35.45
N LYS A 56 -1.09 -7.03 34.62
CA LYS A 56 -1.73 -8.23 34.06
C LYS A 56 -0.80 -8.99 33.12
N PHE A 57 0.02 -8.28 32.34
CA PHE A 57 1.03 -8.90 31.48
C PHE A 57 2.04 -9.69 32.32
N ASN A 58 2.65 -9.06 33.34
CA ASN A 58 3.65 -9.71 34.19
C ASN A 58 3.08 -10.91 34.94
N GLN A 59 1.87 -10.79 35.50
CA GLN A 59 1.18 -11.91 36.14
C GLN A 59 0.92 -13.07 35.17
N PHE A 60 0.54 -12.78 33.91
CA PHE A 60 0.32 -13.84 32.93
C PHE A 60 1.62 -14.49 32.47
N CYS A 61 2.72 -13.73 32.35
CA CYS A 61 4.05 -14.30 32.13
C CYS A 61 4.43 -15.28 33.25
N GLN A 62 4.10 -14.99 34.51
CA GLN A 62 4.32 -15.94 35.61
C GLN A 62 3.51 -17.23 35.46
N ILE A 63 2.29 -17.15 34.92
CA ILE A 63 1.47 -18.33 34.61
C ILE A 63 2.16 -19.19 33.53
N ILE A 64 2.63 -18.59 32.44
CA ILE A 64 3.37 -19.31 31.38
C ILE A 64 4.68 -19.92 31.92
N LEU A 65 5.39 -19.24 32.82
CA LEU A 65 6.60 -19.76 33.45
C LEU A 65 6.32 -20.96 34.35
N SER A 66 5.18 -20.96 35.03
CA SER A 66 4.81 -22.00 35.99
C SER A 66 4.19 -23.24 35.32
N ASP A 67 3.66 -23.10 34.10
CA ASP A 67 2.97 -24.16 33.36
C ASP A 67 3.54 -24.25 31.94
N SER A 68 4.56 -25.11 31.79
CA SER A 68 5.30 -25.26 30.52
C SER A 68 4.43 -25.75 29.36
N GLU A 69 3.37 -26.50 29.64
CA GLU A 69 2.46 -27.00 28.62
C GLU A 69 1.65 -25.88 27.95
N LEU A 70 1.50 -24.73 28.61
CA LEU A 70 0.85 -23.57 27.99
C LEU A 70 1.63 -23.04 26.80
N LYS A 71 2.95 -23.17 26.80
CA LYS A 71 3.80 -22.72 25.68
C LYS A 71 3.44 -23.46 24.39
N HIS A 72 3.12 -24.74 24.48
CA HIS A 72 2.68 -25.56 23.35
C HIS A 72 1.28 -25.20 22.86
N GLN A 73 0.41 -24.61 23.70
CA GLN A 73 -0.95 -24.24 23.30
C GLN A 73 -1.01 -22.88 22.57
N ILE A 74 0.01 -22.04 22.71
CA ILE A 74 0.04 -20.70 22.11
C ILE A 74 0.27 -20.82 20.60
N ILE A 75 -0.79 -20.51 19.84
CA ILE A 75 -0.78 -20.54 18.37
C ILE A 75 -0.64 -19.15 17.75
N SER A 76 -0.98 -18.09 18.50
CA SER A 76 -0.92 -16.71 18.04
C SER A 76 -0.44 -15.80 19.17
N LEU A 77 0.54 -14.95 18.85
CA LEU A 77 1.14 -14.01 19.78
C LEU A 77 1.19 -12.62 19.15
N LYS A 78 0.62 -11.64 19.83
CA LYS A 78 0.68 -10.23 19.46
C LYS A 78 1.28 -9.43 20.61
N LEU A 79 2.44 -8.83 20.37
CA LEU A 79 3.18 -8.03 21.34
C LEU A 79 3.27 -6.57 20.86
N SER A 80 3.28 -5.63 21.81
CA SER A 80 3.29 -4.21 21.50
C SER A 80 4.10 -3.43 22.52
N ASN A 81 4.99 -2.56 22.04
CA ASN A 81 5.58 -1.53 22.90
C ASN A 81 4.69 -0.28 23.03
N LYS A 82 3.55 -0.21 22.34
CA LYS A 82 2.58 0.89 22.51
C LYS A 82 1.97 0.80 23.91
N GLY A 83 1.97 1.91 24.64
CA GLY A 83 1.40 2.00 25.98
C GLY A 83 2.26 1.40 27.11
N THR A 84 2.98 0.31 26.85
CA THR A 84 3.91 -0.31 27.81
C THR A 84 5.33 -0.36 27.25
N ARG A 85 6.18 0.59 27.66
CA ARG A 85 7.58 0.66 27.20
C ARG A 85 8.32 -0.64 27.53
N GLY A 86 8.76 -1.36 26.50
CA GLY A 86 9.66 -2.51 26.62
C GLY A 86 8.98 -3.86 26.78
N GLN A 87 7.65 -3.96 26.60
CA GLN A 87 6.93 -5.24 26.71
C GLN A 87 7.51 -6.33 25.81
N ILE A 88 7.89 -6.00 24.57
CA ILE A 88 8.48 -6.97 23.63
C ILE A 88 9.81 -7.49 24.20
N LYS A 89 10.67 -6.58 24.68
CA LYS A 89 11.97 -6.92 25.28
C LYS A 89 11.79 -7.84 26.49
N GLU A 90 10.87 -7.49 27.38
CA GLU A 90 10.56 -8.24 28.59
C GLU A 90 10.07 -9.65 28.24
N PHE A 91 9.12 -9.77 27.29
CA PHE A 91 8.65 -11.07 26.83
C PHE A 91 9.76 -11.94 26.23
N LEU A 92 10.55 -11.40 25.29
CA LEU A 92 11.62 -12.14 24.61
C LEU A 92 12.78 -12.50 25.55
N SER A 93 12.96 -11.76 26.66
CA SER A 93 13.94 -12.10 27.69
C SER A 93 13.52 -13.30 28.54
N LEU A 94 12.21 -13.51 28.71
CA LEU A 94 11.65 -14.61 29.49
C LEU A 94 11.41 -15.86 28.63
N PHE A 95 11.03 -15.67 27.37
CA PHE A 95 10.61 -16.76 26.49
C PHE A 95 11.29 -16.66 25.12
N PRO A 96 12.23 -17.57 24.81
CA PRO A 96 12.74 -17.67 23.46
C PRO A 96 11.64 -18.25 22.55
N LEU A 97 11.47 -17.67 21.34
CA LEU A 97 10.29 -17.97 20.52
C LEU A 97 10.22 -19.42 20.00
N ASN A 98 11.34 -20.14 20.02
CA ASN A 98 11.42 -21.55 19.63
C ASN A 98 10.72 -22.50 20.63
N GLU A 99 10.43 -22.06 21.86
CA GLU A 99 9.64 -22.84 22.82
C GLU A 99 8.16 -22.93 22.45
N PHE A 100 7.67 -22.00 21.62
CA PHE A 100 6.29 -22.00 21.14
C PHE A 100 6.17 -22.79 19.84
N ILE A 101 6.32 -24.13 19.92
CA ILE A 101 6.38 -25.03 18.75
C ILE A 101 5.18 -24.93 17.80
N ASN A 102 4.02 -24.56 18.33
CA ASN A 102 2.76 -24.43 17.60
C ASN A 102 2.45 -22.98 17.19
N LEU A 103 3.38 -22.05 17.40
CA LEU A 103 3.19 -20.66 17.03
C LEU A 103 3.09 -20.53 15.50
N ARG A 104 1.92 -20.08 15.04
CA ARG A 104 1.60 -19.88 13.62
C ARG A 104 1.48 -18.41 13.27
N SER A 105 1.18 -17.55 14.24
CA SER A 105 0.95 -16.12 14.02
C SER A 105 1.75 -15.30 15.00
N LEU A 106 2.58 -14.40 14.49
CA LEU A 106 3.36 -13.45 15.28
C LEU A 106 3.09 -12.03 14.78
N SER A 107 2.68 -11.15 15.68
CA SER A 107 2.47 -9.72 15.40
C SER A 107 3.30 -8.88 16.36
N LEU A 108 4.14 -8.02 15.81
CA LEU A 108 5.02 -7.13 16.56
C LEU A 108 4.69 -5.67 16.21
N ILE A 109 4.33 -4.90 17.22
CA ILE A 109 3.93 -3.51 17.08
C ILE A 109 4.94 -2.63 17.81
N ASP A 110 5.41 -1.58 17.14
CA ASP A 110 6.37 -0.61 17.72
C ASP A 110 7.68 -1.28 18.18
N LEU A 111 8.23 -2.16 17.35
CA LEU A 111 9.46 -2.89 17.65
C LEU A 111 10.65 -1.92 17.70
N LYS A 112 11.44 -1.96 18.77
CA LYS A 112 12.65 -1.12 18.86
C LYS A 112 13.86 -1.84 18.27
N GLU A 113 14.86 -1.07 17.84
CA GLU A 113 16.10 -1.60 17.26
C GLU A 113 16.79 -2.64 18.16
N GLU A 114 16.86 -2.39 19.47
CA GLU A 114 17.39 -3.33 20.46
C GLU A 114 16.68 -4.69 20.47
N ASN A 115 15.39 -4.73 20.11
CA ASN A 115 14.62 -5.96 20.05
C ASN A 115 14.89 -6.74 18.76
N VAL A 116 15.27 -6.05 17.68
CA VAL A 116 15.54 -6.68 16.38
C VAL A 116 16.71 -7.66 16.50
N GLU A 117 17.81 -7.26 17.13
CA GLU A 117 18.99 -8.10 17.26
C GLU A 117 18.74 -9.35 18.12
N GLN A 118 17.93 -9.23 19.18
CA GLN A 118 17.52 -10.37 19.99
C GLN A 118 16.56 -11.31 19.24
N LEU A 119 15.70 -10.75 18.37
CA LEU A 119 14.65 -11.47 17.67
C LEU A 119 15.17 -12.28 16.47
N LYS A 120 16.18 -11.78 15.75
CA LYS A 120 16.77 -12.45 14.57
C LYS A 120 17.07 -13.95 14.79
N PRO A 121 17.89 -14.34 15.79
CA PRO A 121 18.22 -15.75 15.98
C PRO A 121 16.98 -16.59 16.34
N MET A 122 16.00 -15.98 17.01
CA MET A 122 14.77 -16.67 17.40
C MET A 122 13.87 -16.93 16.18
N LEU A 123 13.71 -15.96 15.28
CA LEU A 123 12.87 -16.10 14.09
C LEU A 123 13.38 -17.18 13.14
N ALA A 124 14.69 -17.30 13.00
CA ALA A 124 15.31 -18.34 12.18
C ALA A 124 14.95 -19.78 12.63
N LEU A 125 14.55 -19.95 13.90
CA LEU A 125 14.18 -21.23 14.49
C LEU A 125 12.68 -21.55 14.38
N ILE A 126 11.83 -20.59 14.03
CA ILE A 126 10.38 -20.79 13.97
C ILE A 126 9.99 -21.33 12.58
N SER A 127 9.88 -22.65 12.49
CA SER A 127 9.57 -23.34 11.23
C SER A 127 8.09 -23.30 10.84
N ASN A 128 7.18 -23.13 11.79
CA ASN A 128 5.73 -23.24 11.59
C ASN A 128 5.00 -21.89 11.43
N LEU A 129 5.75 -20.78 11.36
CA LEU A 129 5.15 -19.46 11.24
C LEU A 129 4.43 -19.32 9.89
N TYR A 130 3.14 -19.04 9.96
CA TYR A 130 2.26 -18.90 8.79
C TYR A 130 1.91 -17.43 8.51
N TYR A 131 1.71 -16.66 9.58
CA TYR A 131 1.38 -15.24 9.56
C TYR A 131 2.43 -14.44 10.34
N PHE A 132 2.93 -13.38 9.73
CA PHE A 132 3.81 -12.42 10.37
C PHE A 132 3.31 -11.01 10.10
N SER A 133 3.14 -10.23 11.18
CA SER A 133 2.84 -8.81 11.09
C SER A 133 3.88 -7.98 11.81
N TYR A 134 4.33 -6.92 11.14
CA TYR A 134 5.29 -5.98 11.66
C TYR A 134 4.84 -4.55 11.37
N THR A 135 4.49 -3.84 12.43
CA THR A 135 4.05 -2.44 12.37
C THR A 135 5.04 -1.57 13.13
N ASN A 136 6.17 -1.27 12.47
CA ASN A 136 7.13 -0.29 12.94
C ASN A 136 7.29 0.83 11.91
N SER A 137 7.66 2.03 12.37
CA SER A 137 8.02 3.18 11.54
C SER A 137 9.52 3.36 11.37
N GLU A 138 10.35 2.74 12.20
CA GLU A 138 11.78 3.03 12.23
C GLU A 138 12.59 1.90 11.58
N HIS A 139 13.45 2.31 10.66
CA HIS A 139 14.16 1.53 9.64
C HIS A 139 14.77 0.21 10.14
N LYS A 140 14.72 -0.85 9.29
CA LYS A 140 15.36 -2.20 9.33
C LYS A 140 14.44 -3.40 9.06
N THR A 141 13.32 -3.22 8.34
CA THR A 141 12.43 -4.33 7.96
C THR A 141 13.17 -5.47 7.22
N SER A 142 14.17 -5.13 6.38
CA SER A 142 14.91 -6.11 5.58
C SER A 142 15.63 -7.18 6.41
N ALA A 143 16.19 -6.81 7.57
CA ALA A 143 16.96 -7.72 8.42
C ALA A 143 16.08 -8.76 9.14
N ILE A 144 14.81 -8.44 9.39
CA ILE A 144 13.83 -9.39 9.93
C ILE A 144 13.32 -10.30 8.81
N LEU A 145 13.01 -9.72 7.65
CA LEU A 145 12.48 -10.46 6.50
C LEU A 145 13.47 -11.50 5.97
N SER A 146 14.79 -11.23 6.03
CA SER A 146 15.81 -12.20 5.62
C SER A 146 15.83 -13.45 6.50
N GLU A 147 15.52 -13.34 7.79
CA GLU A 147 15.43 -14.53 8.65
C GLU A 147 14.12 -15.29 8.44
N LEU A 148 13.05 -14.58 8.09
CA LEU A 148 11.75 -15.16 7.81
C LEU A 148 11.68 -15.92 6.49
N SER A 149 12.61 -15.71 5.55
CA SER A 149 12.60 -16.42 4.26
C SER A 149 12.74 -17.93 4.41
N LYS A 150 13.30 -18.39 5.54
CA LYS A 150 13.46 -19.81 5.88
C LYS A 150 12.19 -20.46 6.43
N SER A 151 11.17 -19.67 6.77
CA SER A 151 9.93 -20.15 7.41
C SER A 151 8.85 -20.51 6.39
N LYS A 152 7.82 -21.24 6.82
CA LYS A 152 6.63 -21.58 6.00
C LYS A 152 5.64 -20.40 5.84
N LEU A 153 6.14 -19.17 5.89
CA LEU A 153 5.34 -17.96 5.90
C LEU A 153 4.50 -17.83 4.62
N ARG A 154 3.21 -17.60 4.80
CA ARG A 154 2.25 -17.41 3.70
C ARG A 154 1.61 -16.03 3.70
N ILE A 155 1.49 -15.40 4.86
CA ILE A 155 0.87 -14.10 5.01
C ILE A 155 1.84 -13.14 5.67
N LEU A 156 2.13 -12.03 4.99
CA LEU A 156 3.00 -10.98 5.48
C LEU A 156 2.23 -9.66 5.53
N SER A 157 2.21 -9.03 6.70
CA SER A 157 1.62 -7.70 6.88
C SER A 157 2.67 -6.75 7.43
N ILE A 158 3.02 -5.71 6.68
CA ILE A 158 4.08 -4.78 7.04
C ILE A 158 3.59 -3.35 6.85
N ARG A 159 4.07 -2.44 7.70
CA ARG A 159 3.72 -1.03 7.57
C ARG A 159 4.33 -0.40 6.33
N GLU A 160 5.64 -0.57 6.16
CA GLU A 160 6.40 0.07 5.08
C GLU A 160 7.39 -0.94 4.49
N PHE A 161 7.48 -0.97 3.16
CA PHE A 161 8.39 -1.86 2.45
C PHE A 161 9.63 -1.08 2.00
N GLN A 162 10.79 -1.39 2.56
CA GLN A 162 12.04 -0.69 2.24
C GLN A 162 12.95 -1.56 1.37
N TYR A 163 13.14 -1.11 0.12
CA TYR A 163 14.21 -1.39 -0.87
C TYR A 163 14.61 -2.82 -1.23
N SER A 164 14.21 -3.87 -0.52
CA SER A 164 14.63 -5.25 -0.80
C SER A 164 13.49 -6.11 -1.34
N THR A 165 12.97 -5.77 -2.52
CA THR A 165 12.00 -6.61 -3.25
C THR A 165 12.53 -8.01 -3.53
N PHE A 166 13.87 -8.18 -3.60
CA PHE A 166 14.52 -9.47 -3.80
C PHE A 166 14.19 -10.49 -2.70
N ILE A 167 14.03 -10.07 -1.43
CA ILE A 167 13.73 -11.00 -0.33
C ILE A 167 12.36 -11.66 -0.54
N LEU A 168 11.39 -10.94 -1.13
CA LEU A 168 10.08 -11.52 -1.41
C LEU A 168 10.13 -12.62 -2.46
N LYS A 169 11.14 -12.62 -3.36
CA LYS A 169 11.31 -13.68 -4.37
C LYS A 169 11.60 -15.03 -3.73
N GLU A 170 12.30 -15.03 -2.60
CA GLU A 170 12.65 -16.26 -1.87
C GLU A 170 11.53 -16.73 -0.96
N MET A 171 10.53 -15.89 -0.69
CA MET A 171 9.44 -16.18 0.22
C MET A 171 8.24 -16.80 -0.51
N SER A 172 7.64 -17.83 0.09
CA SER A 172 6.45 -18.50 -0.45
C SER A 172 5.11 -17.81 -0.11
N ILE A 173 5.12 -16.47 -0.05
CA ILE A 173 3.99 -15.65 0.39
C ILE A 173 2.86 -15.68 -0.63
N THR A 174 1.63 -15.84 -0.13
CA THR A 174 0.38 -15.83 -0.91
C THR A 174 -0.45 -14.57 -0.68
N ALA A 175 -0.28 -13.90 0.46
CA ALA A 175 -0.97 -12.67 0.79
C ALA A 175 -0.01 -11.64 1.41
N LEU A 176 0.00 -10.43 0.85
CA LEU A 176 0.85 -9.33 1.28
C LEU A 176 0.01 -8.09 1.54
N THR A 177 0.10 -7.55 2.75
CA THR A 177 -0.53 -6.29 3.15
C THR A 177 0.55 -5.26 3.43
N ILE A 178 0.49 -4.11 2.75
CA ILE A 178 1.43 -3.01 2.93
C ILE A 178 0.66 -1.72 3.17
N SER A 179 0.87 -1.08 4.32
CA SER A 179 0.17 0.17 4.65
C SER A 179 0.71 1.38 3.87
N TYR A 180 2.03 1.46 3.70
CA TYR A 180 2.74 2.54 3.04
C TYR A 180 3.73 1.98 2.02
N CYS A 181 3.52 2.28 0.76
CA CYS A 181 4.33 1.80 -0.35
C CYS A 181 4.46 2.90 -1.40
N ALA A 182 5.68 3.20 -1.85
CA ALA A 182 5.88 4.07 -3.00
C ALA A 182 5.59 3.30 -4.30
N CYS A 183 5.12 4.00 -5.34
CA CYS A 183 4.72 3.34 -6.61
C CYS A 183 5.83 2.48 -7.23
N TYR A 184 7.09 2.90 -7.18
CA TYR A 184 8.21 2.12 -7.73
C TYR A 184 8.49 0.84 -6.93
N GLN A 185 8.24 0.84 -5.61
CA GLN A 185 8.40 -0.35 -4.76
C GLN A 185 7.32 -1.38 -5.09
N LEU A 186 6.09 -0.91 -5.33
CA LEU A 186 4.98 -1.76 -5.71
C LEU A 186 5.23 -2.47 -7.05
N LEU A 187 5.77 -1.76 -8.04
CA LEU A 187 6.15 -2.37 -9.33
C LEU A 187 7.15 -3.51 -9.12
N GLY A 188 8.16 -3.27 -8.28
CA GLY A 188 9.12 -4.32 -7.92
C GLY A 188 8.47 -5.49 -7.20
N ILE A 189 7.56 -5.25 -6.25
CA ILE A 189 6.80 -6.33 -5.58
C ILE A 189 6.06 -7.19 -6.59
N PHE A 190 5.33 -6.61 -7.54
CA PHE A 190 4.60 -7.37 -8.55
C PHE A 190 5.52 -8.14 -9.50
N GLN A 191 6.71 -7.61 -9.79
CA GLN A 191 7.69 -8.30 -10.62
C GLN A 191 8.24 -9.58 -9.94
N TYR A 192 8.40 -9.57 -8.61
CA TYR A 192 9.06 -10.67 -7.88
C TYR A 192 8.10 -11.61 -7.16
N ALA A 193 6.88 -11.18 -6.87
CA ALA A 193 5.92 -11.94 -6.05
C ALA A 193 4.81 -12.57 -6.91
N LEU A 194 5.21 -13.40 -7.88
CA LEU A 194 4.32 -14.09 -8.83
C LEU A 194 3.28 -15.02 -8.14
N THR A 195 3.50 -15.39 -6.88
CA THR A 195 2.61 -16.24 -6.08
C THR A 195 1.54 -15.48 -5.30
N LEU A 196 1.53 -14.14 -5.35
CA LEU A 196 0.54 -13.35 -4.63
C LEU A 196 -0.84 -13.50 -5.25
N LYS A 197 -1.78 -14.07 -4.48
CA LYS A 197 -3.20 -14.16 -4.87
C LYS A 197 -3.98 -12.91 -4.50
N SER A 198 -3.50 -12.17 -3.50
CA SER A 198 -4.14 -10.95 -3.02
C SER A 198 -3.09 -9.97 -2.51
N SER A 199 -3.24 -8.71 -2.90
CA SER A 199 -2.48 -7.59 -2.35
C SER A 199 -3.44 -6.47 -2.01
N LEU A 200 -3.32 -5.90 -0.81
CA LEU A 200 -4.11 -4.75 -0.37
C LEU A 200 -3.13 -3.67 0.09
N SER A 201 -3.18 -2.52 -0.58
CA SER A 201 -2.49 -1.31 -0.13
C SER A 201 -3.52 -0.38 0.49
N SER A 202 -3.40 -0.12 1.79
CA SER A 202 -4.31 0.78 2.52
C SER A 202 -3.60 2.09 2.89
N GLY A 203 -3.41 2.94 1.89
CA GLY A 203 -2.95 4.33 2.10
C GLY A 203 -3.80 5.27 1.24
N GLY A 204 -4.65 6.07 1.86
CA GLY A 204 -5.59 7.01 1.22
C GLY A 204 -4.95 8.24 0.59
N TYR A 205 -3.90 8.05 -0.19
CA TYR A 205 -3.33 9.11 -1.03
C TYR A 205 -4.00 9.07 -2.39
N THR A 206 -4.62 10.18 -2.80
CA THR A 206 -5.06 10.34 -4.18
C THR A 206 -3.98 11.13 -4.92
N TYR A 207 -3.31 10.44 -5.84
CA TYR A 207 -2.31 11.02 -6.71
C TYR A 207 -3.01 11.55 -7.97
N THR A 208 -2.84 12.84 -8.25
CA THR A 208 -3.29 13.45 -9.51
C THR A 208 -2.07 13.77 -10.35
N TYR A 209 -1.90 13.06 -11.45
CA TYR A 209 -0.80 13.29 -12.38
C TYR A 209 -1.26 14.23 -13.50
N GLY A 210 -0.64 15.41 -13.55
CA GLY A 210 -0.67 16.28 -14.72
C GLY A 210 0.50 16.00 -15.65
N LEU A 211 0.45 16.56 -16.87
CA LEU A 211 1.56 16.45 -17.81
C LEU A 211 2.85 16.99 -17.21
N TRP A 212 2.84 18.12 -16.49
CA TRP A 212 4.03 18.82 -16.01
C TRP A 212 4.31 18.69 -14.52
N GLN A 213 3.31 18.29 -13.73
CA GLN A 213 3.39 18.22 -12.27
C GLN A 213 2.56 17.04 -11.78
N ALA A 214 3.00 16.40 -10.71
CA ALA A 214 2.21 15.43 -9.97
C ALA A 214 1.81 16.07 -8.64
N CYS A 215 0.51 16.08 -8.36
CA CYS A 215 -0.02 16.59 -7.12
C CYS A 215 -0.46 15.43 -6.24
N THR A 216 -0.11 15.48 -4.96
CA THR A 216 -0.61 14.57 -3.96
C THR A 216 -1.64 15.28 -3.11
N THR A 217 -2.78 14.62 -2.92
CA THR A 217 -3.80 15.09 -1.99
C THR A 217 -3.90 14.11 -0.84
N TYR A 218 -3.85 14.64 0.37
CA TYR A 218 -3.96 13.88 1.60
C TYR A 218 -5.31 14.18 2.25
N SER A 219 -6.17 13.16 2.35
CA SER A 219 -7.47 13.27 3.01
C SER A 219 -7.40 12.58 4.38
N THR A 220 -7.40 13.35 5.46
CA THR A 220 -7.79 12.85 6.79
C THR A 220 -9.20 13.32 7.14
N ALA A 221 -9.92 12.51 7.91
CA ALA A 221 -11.30 12.79 8.33
C ALA A 221 -11.47 14.11 9.14
N SER A 222 -10.39 14.81 9.48
CA SER A 222 -10.39 16.02 10.31
C SER A 222 -9.74 17.25 9.67
N ASN A 223 -9.23 17.18 8.44
CA ASN A 223 -8.61 18.34 7.79
C ASN A 223 -8.82 18.34 6.27
N CYS A 224 -9.36 19.44 5.72
CA CYS A 224 -9.51 19.62 4.27
C CYS A 224 -8.14 19.79 3.60
N GLY A 225 -7.62 18.67 3.11
CA GLY A 225 -6.59 18.47 2.08
C GLY A 225 -5.62 19.60 1.77
N ASN A 226 -4.44 19.58 2.38
CA ASN A 226 -3.27 20.22 1.80
C ASN A 226 -2.91 19.51 0.49
N ILE A 227 -2.92 20.25 -0.61
CA ILE A 227 -2.45 19.79 -1.93
C ILE A 227 -0.97 20.15 -2.04
N ASN A 228 -0.11 19.15 -2.16
CA ASN A 228 1.30 19.37 -2.44
C ASN A 228 1.59 19.03 -3.90
N CYS A 229 2.04 20.02 -4.67
CA CYS A 229 2.36 19.89 -6.09
C CYS A 229 3.85 20.24 -6.31
N PRO A 230 4.79 19.35 -5.97
CA PRO A 230 6.17 19.58 -6.32
C PRO A 230 6.32 19.68 -7.86
N ALA A 231 7.11 20.65 -8.31
CA ALA A 231 7.53 20.68 -9.71
C ALA A 231 8.23 19.35 -10.03
N SER A 232 7.88 18.75 -11.18
CA SER A 232 8.48 17.48 -11.57
C SER A 232 9.95 17.74 -11.88
N GLY A 233 10.83 17.48 -10.91
CA GLY A 233 12.28 17.68 -11.03
C GLY A 233 12.85 16.90 -12.21
N ASN A 234 14.09 17.20 -12.56
CA ASN A 234 14.88 16.60 -13.66
C ASN A 234 15.21 15.11 -13.45
N ASP A 235 14.34 14.38 -12.74
CA ASP A 235 14.55 13.00 -12.36
C ASP A 235 14.49 12.08 -13.57
N ASN A 236 15.55 11.29 -13.75
CA ASN A 236 15.78 10.34 -14.84
C ASN A 236 14.79 9.16 -14.89
N GLY A 237 13.63 9.27 -14.24
CA GLY A 237 12.64 8.20 -14.05
C GLY A 237 11.35 8.33 -14.85
N TYR A 238 11.21 9.32 -15.75
CA TYR A 238 9.97 9.43 -16.52
C TYR A 238 9.80 8.29 -17.52
N CYS A 239 8.57 7.77 -17.59
CA CYS A 239 8.15 6.90 -18.68
C CYS A 239 8.31 7.67 -20.00
N GLY A 240 9.11 7.14 -20.95
CA GLY A 240 9.41 7.81 -22.21
C GLY A 240 8.17 8.24 -23.02
N ARG A 241 7.03 7.55 -22.82
CA ARG A 241 5.74 7.93 -23.42
C ARG A 241 5.18 9.25 -22.89
N LEU A 242 5.38 9.57 -21.61
CA LEU A 242 4.92 10.84 -21.02
C LEU A 242 5.77 12.00 -21.54
N MET A 243 7.09 11.81 -21.69
CA MET A 243 7.97 12.80 -22.30
C MET A 243 7.60 13.07 -23.77
N ALA A 244 7.30 12.02 -24.54
CA ALA A 244 6.80 12.18 -25.91
C ALA A 244 5.48 12.97 -25.93
N GLY A 245 4.53 12.64 -25.04
CA GLY A 245 3.28 13.39 -24.88
C GLY A 245 3.50 14.88 -24.58
N ARG A 246 4.43 15.21 -23.67
CA ARG A 246 4.82 16.61 -23.38
C ARG A 246 5.35 17.32 -24.63
N ALA A 247 6.25 16.67 -25.38
CA ALA A 247 6.83 17.24 -26.59
C ALA A 247 5.76 17.53 -27.65
N PHE A 248 4.86 16.58 -27.92
CA PHE A 248 3.76 16.75 -28.88
C PHE A 248 2.80 17.88 -28.50
N MET A 249 2.40 17.96 -27.22
CA MET A 249 1.51 19.03 -26.75
C MET A 249 2.19 20.40 -26.83
N THR A 250 3.48 20.48 -26.52
CA THR A 250 4.25 21.73 -26.62
C THR A 250 4.38 22.20 -28.07
N LEU A 251 4.70 21.28 -28.98
CA LEU A 251 4.77 21.57 -30.42
C LEU A 251 3.41 21.98 -30.99
N ALA A 252 2.32 21.33 -30.57
CA ALA A 252 0.97 21.72 -30.98
C ALA A 252 0.67 23.17 -30.58
N CYS A 253 0.97 23.57 -29.34
CA CYS A 253 0.79 24.96 -28.90
C CYS A 253 1.63 25.96 -29.71
N ILE A 254 2.89 25.63 -30.02
CA ILE A 254 3.76 26.49 -30.85
C ILE A 254 3.17 26.66 -32.25
N PHE A 255 2.79 25.56 -32.90
CA PHE A 255 2.22 25.62 -34.25
C PHE A 255 0.87 26.34 -34.29
N SER A 256 0.03 26.17 -33.26
CA SER A 256 -1.21 26.95 -33.10
C SER A 256 -0.93 28.45 -33.04
N GLY A 257 0.07 28.87 -32.27
CA GLY A 257 0.49 30.27 -32.18
C GLY A 257 0.99 30.82 -33.52
N ILE A 258 1.83 30.06 -34.23
CA ILE A 258 2.33 30.46 -35.56
C ILE A 258 1.17 30.57 -36.56
N ALA A 259 0.25 29.60 -36.58
CA ALA A 259 -0.92 29.63 -37.45
C ALA A 259 -1.80 30.86 -37.19
N ALA A 260 -2.03 31.20 -35.92
CA ALA A 260 -2.78 32.39 -35.54
C ALA A 260 -2.08 33.69 -36.00
N ILE A 261 -0.76 33.79 -35.85
CA ILE A 261 0.02 34.94 -36.33
C ILE A 261 -0.08 35.05 -37.86
N CYS A 262 0.06 33.94 -38.59
CA CYS A 262 -0.09 33.94 -40.05
C CYS A 262 -1.45 34.49 -40.48
N LEU A 263 -2.53 34.05 -39.82
CA LEU A 263 -3.90 34.50 -40.11
C LEU A 263 -4.14 35.97 -39.73
N LEU A 264 -3.54 36.45 -38.64
CA LEU A 264 -3.62 37.87 -38.25
C LEU A 264 -2.89 38.78 -39.25
N VAL A 265 -1.71 38.35 -39.71
CA VAL A 265 -0.90 39.13 -40.66
C VAL A 265 -1.55 39.17 -42.04
N CYS A 266 -2.32 38.16 -42.44
CA CYS A 266 -3.03 38.12 -43.73
C CYS A 266 -3.85 39.39 -44.03
N GLY A 267 -4.39 40.07 -43.02
CA GLY A 267 -5.18 41.30 -43.19
C GLY A 267 -4.37 42.55 -43.55
N PHE A 268 -3.04 42.49 -43.46
CA PHE A 268 -2.15 43.65 -43.60
C PHE A 268 -1.20 43.57 -44.79
N VAL A 269 -1.26 42.50 -45.60
CA VAL A 269 -0.33 42.25 -46.71
C VAL A 269 -1.04 42.21 -48.05
N ASP A 270 -0.27 42.36 -49.13
CA ASP A 270 -0.73 42.21 -50.52
C ASP A 270 -1.52 40.92 -50.73
N GLU A 271 -2.53 40.98 -51.61
CA GLU A 271 -3.46 39.88 -51.89
C GLU A 271 -2.75 38.55 -52.22
N LYS A 272 -1.63 38.60 -52.97
CA LYS A 272 -0.87 37.39 -53.30
C LYS A 272 -0.22 36.76 -52.06
N ILE A 273 0.35 37.59 -51.19
CA ILE A 273 1.02 37.14 -49.95
C ILE A 273 -0.03 36.66 -48.95
N SER A 274 -1.16 37.35 -48.85
CA SER A 274 -2.30 36.99 -48.01
C SER A 274 -2.84 35.60 -48.35
N ARG A 275 -2.95 35.24 -49.63
CA ARG A 275 -3.35 33.88 -50.06
C ARG A 275 -2.35 32.81 -49.61
N ILE A 276 -1.04 33.07 -49.75
CA ILE A 276 0.01 32.13 -49.34
C ILE A 276 -0.01 31.94 -47.81
N LEU A 277 -0.07 33.03 -47.04
CA LEU A 277 -0.13 32.98 -45.57
C LEU A 277 -1.39 32.29 -45.08
N THR A 278 -2.52 32.45 -45.76
CA THR A 278 -3.78 31.77 -45.43
C THR A 278 -3.66 30.26 -45.63
N ILE A 279 -3.06 29.81 -46.74
CA ILE A 279 -2.82 28.38 -46.98
C ILE A 279 -1.85 27.81 -45.95
N ALA A 280 -0.74 28.52 -45.68
CA ALA A 280 0.23 28.10 -44.68
C ALA A 280 -0.38 28.00 -43.27
N GLY A 281 -1.17 29.00 -42.86
CA GLY A 281 -1.89 28.99 -41.58
C GLY A 281 -2.87 27.83 -41.47
N LYS A 282 -3.62 27.53 -42.54
CA LYS A 282 -4.52 26.38 -42.61
C LYS A 282 -3.78 25.04 -42.48
N VAL A 283 -2.66 24.86 -43.17
CA VAL A 283 -1.84 23.64 -43.06
C VAL A 283 -1.26 23.49 -41.65
N LEU A 284 -0.74 24.56 -41.07
CA LEU A 284 -0.21 24.55 -39.70
C LEU A 284 -1.29 24.23 -38.66
N ALA A 285 -2.52 24.70 -38.85
CA ALA A 285 -3.65 24.34 -38.00
C ALA A 285 -3.96 22.84 -38.04
N ILE A 286 -3.93 22.21 -39.22
CA ILE A 286 -4.10 20.75 -39.36
C ILE A 286 -2.98 20.00 -38.63
N VAL A 287 -1.73 20.40 -38.83
CA VAL A 287 -0.56 19.78 -38.16
C VAL A 287 -0.71 19.89 -36.65
N CYS A 288 -1.12 21.05 -36.14
CA CYS A 288 -1.40 21.26 -34.72
C CYS A 288 -2.45 20.27 -34.18
N VAL A 289 -3.58 20.09 -34.89
CA VAL A 289 -4.64 19.15 -34.50
C VAL A 289 -4.10 17.72 -34.43
N ILE A 290 -3.35 17.28 -35.45
CA ILE A 290 -2.78 15.93 -35.48
C ILE A 290 -1.82 15.72 -34.31
N MET A 291 -0.93 16.68 -34.05
CA MET A 291 0.01 16.62 -32.93
C MET A 291 -0.71 16.61 -31.58
N GLY A 292 -1.79 17.38 -31.43
CA GLY A 292 -2.65 17.36 -30.24
C GLY A 292 -3.30 16.00 -30.01
N ILE A 293 -3.86 15.39 -31.06
CA ILE A 293 -4.46 14.04 -31.00
C ILE A 293 -3.40 13.01 -30.58
N ILE A 294 -2.21 13.05 -31.18
CA ILE A 294 -1.10 12.15 -30.83
C ILE A 294 -0.66 12.38 -29.38
N GLY A 295 -0.54 13.63 -28.93
CA GLY A 295 -0.18 13.97 -27.55
C GLY A 295 -1.18 13.44 -26.53
N VAL A 296 -2.47 13.62 -26.79
CA VAL A 296 -3.56 13.12 -25.93
C VAL A 296 -3.62 11.59 -25.94
N ALA A 297 -3.48 10.94 -27.10
CA ALA A 297 -3.49 9.48 -27.22
C ALA A 297 -2.26 8.82 -26.58
N THR A 298 -1.06 9.41 -26.73
CA THR A 298 0.16 8.93 -26.08
C THR A 298 0.10 9.12 -24.56
N GLY A 299 -0.41 10.24 -24.08
CA GLY A 299 -0.69 10.47 -22.66
C GLY A 299 -1.72 9.49 -22.09
N GLY A 300 -2.83 9.27 -22.81
CA GLY A 300 -3.89 8.33 -22.44
C GLY A 300 -3.42 6.88 -22.42
N SER A 301 -2.62 6.45 -23.40
CA SER A 301 -2.05 5.10 -23.43
C SER A 301 -1.00 4.85 -22.34
N ALA A 302 -0.24 5.88 -21.94
CA ALA A 302 0.65 5.81 -20.78
C ALA A 302 -0.16 5.61 -19.48
N GLN A 303 -1.32 6.27 -19.36
CA GLN A 303 -2.28 6.00 -18.28
C GLN A 303 -2.92 4.62 -18.40
N GLN A 304 -3.16 4.11 -19.62
CA GLN A 304 -3.76 2.79 -19.85
C GLN A 304 -2.85 1.63 -19.44
N VAL A 305 -1.53 1.75 -19.62
CA VAL A 305 -0.56 0.78 -19.08
C VAL A 305 -0.57 0.78 -17.54
N PHE A 306 -0.84 1.93 -16.93
CA PHE A 306 -1.07 2.05 -15.48
C PHE A 306 -2.40 1.39 -15.05
N TRP A 307 -3.39 1.34 -15.95
CA TRP A 307 -4.77 0.85 -15.77
C TRP A 307 -4.85 -0.67 -15.60
N GLN A 308 -3.97 -1.45 -16.24
CA GLN A 308 -3.95 -2.90 -16.04
C GLN A 308 -3.54 -3.31 -14.61
N SER A 309 -3.00 -2.39 -13.81
CA SER A 309 -2.58 -2.65 -12.43
C SER A 309 -3.53 -2.10 -11.36
N TYR A 310 -4.45 -1.19 -11.71
CA TYR A 310 -5.32 -0.52 -10.73
C TYR A 310 -6.75 -0.36 -11.26
N ASN A 311 -7.70 -1.05 -10.63
CA ASN A 311 -9.09 -1.19 -11.09
C ASN A 311 -9.96 0.08 -11.08
N GLN A 312 -9.46 1.28 -10.71
CA GLN A 312 -10.27 2.50 -10.67
C GLN A 312 -9.44 3.79 -10.87
N LEU A 313 -9.16 4.14 -12.12
CA LEU A 313 -8.66 5.48 -12.48
C LEU A 313 -9.69 6.18 -13.38
N ASN A 314 -10.30 7.24 -12.86
CA ASN A 314 -11.12 8.16 -13.65
C ASN A 314 -10.21 9.01 -14.55
N PHE A 315 -10.59 9.20 -15.82
CA PHE A 315 -9.91 10.17 -16.69
C PHE A 315 -9.89 11.54 -16.01
N THR A 316 -8.71 12.15 -15.94
CA THR A 316 -8.55 13.45 -15.27
C THR A 316 -9.16 14.56 -16.13
N ALA A 317 -9.58 15.67 -15.50
CA ALA A 317 -10.14 16.83 -16.19
C ALA A 317 -9.26 17.34 -17.34
N GLY A 318 -7.93 17.21 -17.23
CA GLY A 318 -6.98 17.59 -18.28
C GLY A 318 -7.14 16.81 -19.58
N PHE A 319 -7.49 15.51 -19.52
CA PHE A 319 -7.75 14.71 -20.72
C PHE A 319 -9.02 15.18 -21.44
N GLY A 320 -10.10 15.41 -20.67
CA GLY A 320 -11.35 15.95 -21.21
C GLY A 320 -11.17 17.32 -21.86
N LEU A 321 -10.48 18.24 -21.18
CA LEU A 321 -10.17 19.56 -21.73
C LEU A 321 -9.31 19.49 -23.00
N GLY A 322 -8.34 18.57 -23.06
CA GLY A 322 -7.53 18.34 -24.25
C GLY A 322 -8.36 17.93 -25.45
N ILE A 323 -9.31 17.00 -25.28
CA ILE A 323 -10.24 16.59 -26.35
C ILE A 323 -11.11 17.76 -26.79
N VAL A 324 -11.67 18.53 -25.86
CA VAL A 324 -12.50 19.70 -26.19
C VAL A 324 -11.70 20.73 -27.00
N ALA A 325 -10.46 21.01 -26.60
CA ALA A 325 -9.59 21.92 -27.34
C ALA A 325 -9.31 21.43 -28.77
N ILE A 326 -9.09 20.13 -28.96
CA ILE A 326 -8.91 19.53 -30.30
C ILE A 326 -10.18 19.71 -31.14
N ILE A 327 -11.36 19.45 -30.58
CA ILE A 327 -12.65 19.60 -31.28
C ILE A 327 -12.86 21.06 -31.71
N ILE A 328 -12.61 22.03 -30.81
CA ILE A 328 -12.74 23.45 -31.14
C ILE A 328 -11.83 23.84 -32.29
N ASN A 329 -10.57 23.38 -32.29
CA ASN A 329 -9.64 23.64 -33.40
C ASN A 329 -10.10 23.03 -34.72
N ILE A 330 -10.63 21.80 -34.69
CA ILE A 330 -11.19 21.14 -35.89
C ILE A 330 -12.39 21.94 -36.41
N VAL A 331 -13.32 22.34 -35.54
CA VAL A 331 -14.51 23.11 -35.94
C VAL A 331 -14.10 24.47 -36.49
N GLY A 332 -13.18 25.19 -35.83
CA GLY A 332 -12.65 26.46 -36.31
C GLY A 332 -11.99 26.33 -37.68
N PHE A 333 -11.22 25.26 -37.89
CA PHE A 333 -10.63 24.95 -39.18
C PHE A 333 -11.70 24.71 -40.25
N ILE A 334 -12.71 23.88 -39.98
CA ILE A 334 -13.82 23.61 -40.92
C ILE A 334 -14.54 24.91 -41.28
N VAL A 335 -14.89 25.75 -40.29
CA VAL A 335 -15.55 27.05 -40.53
C VAL A 335 -14.67 27.93 -41.43
N SER A 336 -13.35 27.95 -41.21
CA SER A 336 -12.41 28.72 -42.05
C SER A 336 -12.33 28.24 -43.52
N LEU A 337 -12.80 27.04 -43.83
CA LEU A 337 -12.91 26.55 -45.21
C LEU A 337 -14.15 27.11 -45.92
N PHE A 338 -15.19 27.48 -45.18
CA PHE A 338 -16.46 27.96 -45.72
C PHE A 338 -16.59 29.48 -45.77
N VAL A 339 -15.84 30.20 -44.94
CA VAL A 339 -15.77 31.67 -45.01
C VAL A 339 -14.82 32.05 -46.15
N LYS A 340 -15.40 32.60 -47.23
CA LYS A 340 -14.69 33.09 -48.42
C LYS A 340 -14.06 34.45 -48.21
#